data_AF-A0A6P0JSP2-F1
#
_entry.id   AF-A0A6P0JSP2-F1
#
_cell.length_a   1.000
_cell.length_b   1.000
_cell.length_c   1.000
_cell.angle_alpha   90.00
_cell.angle_beta   90.00
_cell.angle_gamma   90.00
#
_symmetry.space_group_name_H-M   'P 1'
#
loop_
_entity.id
_entity.type
_entity.pdbx_description
1 polymer ?
#
loop_
_entity_poly.entity_id
_entity_poly.type
_entity_poly.pdbx_seq_one_letter_code
_entity_poly.pdbx_strand_id
1 'polypeptide(L)'
;MIVLANIYAIFRKELQNYFASPLAYIVAGVFWLISGSVFVFLLLSDQGILQEIATNEQSGISMSPIDVPYIFLVRFLSVIGSITSFIVPLLSMGLYAEERKSRTLELLATSPLTNWVVALGKL
;
A
#
# COMPACT_ATOMS: atom_id res chain seq x y z
N MET A 1 -3.45 28.31 18.06
CA MET A 1 -2.61 28.16 16.85
C MET A 1 -1.35 27.31 17.07
N ILE A 2 -0.71 27.34 18.25
CA ILE A 2 0.54 26.60 18.52
C ILE A 2 0.39 25.07 18.40
N VAL A 3 -0.76 24.52 18.81
CA VAL A 3 -1.05 23.08 18.75
C VAL A 3 -1.03 22.54 17.31
N LEU A 4 -1.68 23.24 16.36
CA LEU A 4 -1.71 22.85 14.94
C LEU A 4 -0.32 22.92 14.29
N ALA A 5 0.47 23.95 14.62
CA ALA A 5 1.84 24.08 14.13
C ALA A 5 2.74 22.92 14.63
N ASN A 6 2.56 22.51 15.89
CA ASN A 6 3.29 21.39 16.47
C ASN A 6 2.89 20.05 15.82
N ILE A 7 1.59 19.80 15.58
CA ILE A 7 1.11 18.60 14.86
C ILE A 7 1.73 18.53 13.47
N TYR A 8 1.69 19.63 12.71
CA TYR A 8 2.26 19.67 11.37
C TYR A 8 3.77 19.47 11.37
N ALA A 9 4.50 20.02 12.35
CA ALA A 9 5.93 19.84 12.49
C ALA A 9 6.30 18.36 12.77
N ILE A 10 5.53 17.67 13.62
CA ILE A 10 5.71 16.25 13.90
C ILE A 10 5.40 15.42 12.66
N PHE A 11 4.25 15.65 12.03
CA PHE A 11 3.84 14.93 10.82
C PHE A 11 4.87 15.07 9.69
N ARG A 12 5.38 16.28 9.45
CA ARG A 12 6.42 16.53 8.43
C ARG A 12 7.72 15.76 8.74
N LYS A 13 8.13 15.73 10.01
CA LYS A 13 9.32 14.98 10.44
C LYS A 13 9.14 13.49 10.23
N GLU A 14 8.01 12.93 10.67
CA GLU A 14 7.68 11.50 10.51
C GLU A 14 7.61 11.10 9.03
N LEU A 15 6.96 11.91 8.20
CA LEU A 15 6.85 11.67 6.76
C LEU A 15 8.23 11.70 6.09
N GLN A 16 9.10 12.65 6.43
CA GLN A 16 10.49 12.64 5.95
C GLN A 16 11.27 11.40 6.42
N ASN A 17 11.07 10.99 7.66
CA ASN A 17 11.71 9.79 8.20
C ASN A 17 11.23 8.51 7.48
N TYR A 18 9.96 8.47 7.10
CA TYR A 18 9.38 7.37 6.32
C TYR A 18 10.06 7.24 4.95
N PHE A 19 10.22 8.34 4.21
CA PHE A 19 10.92 8.34 2.93
C PHE A 19 12.45 8.23 3.04
N ALA A 20 13.02 8.41 4.22
CA ALA A 20 14.44 8.14 4.47
C ALA A 20 14.71 6.69 4.87
N SER A 21 13.68 5.92 5.24
CA SER A 21 13.81 4.53 5.67
C SER A 21 14.10 3.60 4.48
N PRO A 22 15.20 2.83 4.50
CA PRO A 22 15.49 1.83 3.46
C PRO A 22 14.38 0.79 3.29
N LEU A 23 13.65 0.49 4.37
CA LEU A 23 12.56 -0.49 4.35
C LEU A 23 11.40 -0.05 3.46
N ALA A 24 11.06 1.25 3.43
CA ALA A 24 9.99 1.76 2.58
C ALA A 24 10.27 1.53 1.09
N TYR A 25 11.52 1.72 0.65
CA TYR A 25 11.93 1.45 -0.72
C TYR A 25 11.92 -0.03 -1.07
N ILE A 26 12.33 -0.90 -0.15
CA ILE A 26 12.27 -2.36 -0.34
C ILE A 26 10.81 -2.80 -0.52
N VAL A 27 9.92 -2.34 0.36
CA VAL A 27 8.49 -2.66 0.28
C VAL A 27 7.88 -2.13 -1.01
N ALA A 28 8.20 -0.89 -1.40
CA ALA A 28 7.74 -0.31 -2.67
C ALA A 28 8.22 -1.10 -3.88
N GLY A 29 9.49 -1.51 -3.92
CA GLY A 29 10.06 -2.30 -5.00
C GLY A 29 9.42 -3.69 -5.12
N VAL A 30 9.23 -4.38 -3.99
CA VAL A 30 8.54 -5.68 -3.96
C VAL A 30 7.09 -5.52 -4.39
N PHE A 31 6.39 -4.50 -3.91
CA PHE A 31 5.01 -4.22 -4.30
C PHE A 31 4.88 -3.97 -5.80
N TRP A 32 5.78 -3.18 -6.39
CA TRP A 32 5.79 -2.91 -7.83
C TRP A 32 6.08 -4.17 -8.65
N LEU A 33 7.04 -5.00 -8.23
CA LEU A 33 7.33 -6.27 -8.90
C LEU A 33 6.11 -7.19 -8.87
N ILE A 34 5.50 -7.39 -7.69
CA ILE A 34 4.32 -8.24 -7.56
C ILE A 34 3.17 -7.69 -8.40
N SER A 35 2.93 -6.39 -8.36
CA SER A 35 1.87 -5.73 -9.14
C SER A 35 2.06 -5.92 -10.64
N GLY A 36 3.29 -5.72 -11.14
CA GLY A 36 3.64 -5.98 -12.53
C GLY A 36 3.51 -7.45 -12.92
N SER A 37 3.94 -8.38 -12.07
CA SER A 37 3.79 -9.82 -12.31
C SER A 37 2.32 -10.24 -12.36
N VAL A 38 1.48 -9.74 -11.44
CA VAL A 38 0.04 -9.99 -11.43
C VAL A 38 -0.64 -9.42 -12.67
N PHE A 39 -0.22 -8.24 -13.12
CA PHE A 39 -0.72 -7.63 -14.36
C PHE A 39 -0.50 -8.55 -15.57
N VAL A 40 0.74 -9.00 -15.76
CA VAL A 40 1.10 -9.90 -16.89
C VAL A 40 0.37 -11.23 -16.76
N PHE A 41 0.30 -11.78 -15.55
CA PHE A 41 -0.38 -13.04 -15.29
C PHE A 41 -1.88 -12.96 -15.60
N LEU A 42 -2.58 -11.90 -15.19
CA LEU A 42 -4.02 -11.74 -15.43
C LEU A 42 -4.37 -11.59 -16.92
N LEU A 43 -3.47 -11.00 -17.72
CA LEU A 43 -3.73 -10.75 -19.13
C LEU A 43 -3.24 -11.87 -20.05
N LEU A 44 -2.01 -12.37 -19.85
CA LEU A 44 -1.29 -13.22 -20.81
C LEU A 44 -1.16 -14.70 -20.38
N SER A 45 -1.61 -15.08 -19.18
CA SER A 45 -1.54 -16.49 -18.78
C SER A 45 -2.52 -17.36 -19.59
N ASP A 46 -2.36 -18.68 -19.51
CA ASP A 46 -3.28 -19.66 -20.11
C ASP A 46 -4.73 -19.50 -19.60
N GLN A 47 -4.88 -18.95 -18.39
CA GLN A 47 -6.16 -18.62 -17.75
C GLN A 47 -6.45 -17.11 -17.79
N GLY A 48 -5.69 -16.37 -18.59
CA GLY A 48 -5.77 -14.94 -18.71
C GLY A 48 -7.01 -14.50 -19.48
N ILE A 49 -7.39 -13.24 -19.28
CA ILE A 49 -8.61 -12.66 -19.88
C ILE A 49 -8.55 -12.74 -21.42
N LEU A 50 -7.38 -12.55 -22.02
CA LEU A 50 -7.24 -12.59 -23.48
C LEU A 50 -7.46 -14.00 -24.06
N GLN A 51 -7.00 -15.04 -23.36
CA GLN A 51 -7.16 -16.43 -23.77
C GLN A 51 -8.61 -16.91 -23.54
N GLU A 52 -9.23 -16.46 -22.46
CA GLU A 52 -10.66 -16.68 -22.16
C GLU A 52 -11.54 -16.15 -23.30
N ILE A 53 -11.25 -14.94 -23.81
CA ILE A 53 -11.99 -14.36 -24.94
C ILE A 53 -11.75 -15.15 -26.22
N ALA A 54 -10.49 -15.46 -26.55
CA ALA A 54 -10.15 -16.18 -27.78
C ALA A 54 -10.83 -17.55 -27.88
N THR A 55 -10.93 -18.28 -26.76
CA THR A 55 -11.60 -19.59 -26.72
C THR A 55 -13.13 -19.48 -26.77
N ASN A 56 -13.70 -18.45 -26.14
CA ASN A 56 -15.15 -18.17 -26.17
C ASN A 56 -15.63 -17.72 -27.56
N GLU A 57 -14.83 -16.94 -28.29
CA GLU A 57 -15.12 -16.56 -29.68
C GLU A 57 -15.09 -17.77 -30.63
N GLN A 58 -14.14 -18.68 -30.42
CA GLN A 58 -13.99 -19.86 -31.27
C GLN A 58 -15.07 -20.93 -31.04
N SER A 59 -15.71 -20.93 -29.87
CA SER A 59 -16.79 -21.87 -29.53
C SER A 59 -18.18 -21.43 -30.03
N GLY A 60 -18.29 -20.27 -30.70
CA GLY A 60 -19.49 -19.85 -31.43
C GLY A 60 -20.70 -19.49 -30.54
N ILE A 61 -20.51 -19.44 -29.22
CA ILE A 61 -21.52 -19.01 -28.27
C ILE A 61 -21.36 -17.50 -28.10
N SER A 62 -22.24 -16.72 -28.72
CA SER A 62 -22.29 -15.27 -28.56
C SER A 62 -22.63 -14.89 -27.12
N MET A 63 -21.60 -14.66 -26.30
CA MET A 63 -21.77 -14.00 -25.02
C MET A 63 -21.85 -12.47 -25.25
N SER A 64 -22.67 -11.82 -24.41
CA SER A 64 -22.90 -10.38 -24.36
C SER A 64 -21.58 -9.57 -24.43
N PRO A 65 -21.57 -8.31 -24.91
CA PRO A 65 -20.34 -7.51 -25.03
C PRO A 65 -19.52 -7.54 -23.74
N ILE A 66 -18.40 -8.26 -23.78
CA ILE A 66 -17.51 -8.42 -22.63
C ILE A 66 -16.64 -7.16 -22.54
N ASP A 67 -16.87 -6.34 -21.51
CA ASP A 67 -16.02 -5.19 -21.20
C ASP A 67 -14.71 -5.69 -20.56
N VAL A 68 -13.71 -5.88 -21.42
CA VAL A 68 -12.37 -6.37 -21.05
C VAL A 68 -11.69 -5.42 -20.05
N PRO A 69 -11.65 -4.09 -20.26
CA PRO A 69 -11.13 -3.16 -19.26
C PRO A 69 -11.78 -3.28 -17.88
N TYR A 70 -13.11 -3.40 -17.81
CA TYR A 70 -13.83 -3.51 -16.55
C TYR A 70 -13.46 -4.79 -15.79
N ILE A 71 -13.49 -5.95 -16.46
CA ILE A 71 -13.17 -7.24 -15.84
C ILE A 71 -11.72 -7.26 -15.36
N PHE A 72 -10.81 -6.72 -16.17
CA PHE A 72 -9.41 -6.58 -15.81
C PHE A 72 -9.25 -5.73 -14.54
N LEU A 73 -9.86 -4.55 -14.50
CA LEU A 73 -9.77 -3.64 -13.35
C LEU A 73 -10.29 -4.30 -12.07
N VAL A 74 -11.45 -4.98 -12.13
CA VAL A 74 -12.02 -5.64 -10.95
C VAL A 74 -11.12 -6.77 -10.46
N ARG A 75 -10.65 -7.66 -11.34
CA ARG A 75 -9.75 -8.78 -10.95
C ARG A 75 -8.41 -8.25 -10.42
N PHE A 76 -7.83 -7.27 -11.09
CA PHE A 76 -6.55 -6.66 -10.69
C PHE A 76 -6.67 -5.94 -9.34
N LEU A 77 -7.65 -5.05 -9.18
CA LEU A 77 -7.86 -4.32 -7.92
C LEU A 77 -8.22 -5.26 -6.76
N SER A 78 -8.94 -6.35 -7.01
CA SER A 78 -9.23 -7.34 -5.97
C SER A 78 -7.95 -8.00 -5.45
N VAL A 79 -7.04 -8.41 -6.34
CA VAL A 79 -5.78 -9.06 -5.96
C VAL A 79 -4.84 -8.05 -5.29
N ILE A 80 -4.61 -6.90 -5.93
CA ILE A 80 -3.72 -5.86 -5.38
C ILE A 80 -4.27 -5.30 -4.07
N GLY A 81 -5.57 -5.05 -3.99
CA GLY A 81 -6.23 -4.56 -2.78
C GLY A 81 -6.08 -5.52 -1.60
N SER A 82 -6.19 -6.84 -1.85
CA SER A 82 -5.95 -7.85 -0.81
C SER A 82 -4.51 -7.78 -0.28
N ILE A 83 -3.52 -7.64 -1.17
CA ILE A 83 -2.10 -7.52 -0.81
C ILE A 83 -1.84 -6.22 -0.04
N THR A 84 -2.42 -5.10 -0.49
CA THR A 84 -2.28 -3.80 0.18
C THR A 84 -2.80 -3.84 1.62
N SER A 85 -3.88 -4.58 1.88
CA SER A 85 -4.40 -4.75 3.25
C SER A 85 -3.41 -5.41 4.21
N PHE A 86 -2.42 -6.16 3.70
CA PHE A 86 -1.32 -6.71 4.51
C PHE A 86 -0.13 -5.74 4.60
N ILE A 87 0.14 -4.98 3.53
CA ILE A 87 1.24 -4.02 3.48
C ILE A 87 1.02 -2.86 4.46
N VAL A 88 -0.22 -2.37 4.60
CA VAL A 88 -0.52 -1.24 5.51
C VAL A 88 -0.16 -1.56 6.98
N PRO A 89 -0.61 -2.68 7.58
CA PRO A 89 -0.16 -3.09 8.90
C PRO A 89 1.35 -3.35 8.98
N LEU A 90 1.95 -3.94 7.95
CA LEU A 90 3.39 -4.23 7.92
C LEU A 90 4.24 -2.95 8.01
N LEU A 91 3.85 -1.90 7.27
CA LEU A 91 4.52 -0.60 7.30
C LEU A 91 4.30 0.11 8.65
N SER A 92 3.09 0.05 9.20
CA SER A 92 2.76 0.65 10.50
C SER A 92 3.50 -0.01 11.66
N MET A 93 3.58 -1.35 11.69
CA MET A 93 4.35 -2.08 12.70
C MET A 93 5.86 -1.86 12.58
N GLY A 94 6.37 -1.69 11.35
CA GLY A 94 7.77 -1.35 11.10
C GLY A 94 8.17 -0.04 11.79
N LEU A 95 7.34 1.00 11.68
CA LEU A 95 7.55 2.28 12.35
C LEU A 95 7.59 2.13 13.88
N TYR A 96 6.64 1.40 14.45
CA TYR A 96 6.59 1.17 15.89
C TYR A 96 7.82 0.40 16.43
N ALA A 97 8.31 -0.58 15.68
CA ALA A 97 9.49 -1.35 16.04
C ALA A 97 10.78 -0.51 15.99
N GLU A 98 10.91 0.37 14.99
CA GLU A 98 12.04 1.30 14.84
C GLU A 98 12.12 2.30 16.01
N GLU A 99 10.97 2.81 16.47
CA GLU A 99 10.89 3.71 17.63
C GLU A 99 11.25 3.02 18.94
N ARG A 100 10.77 1.79 19.15
CA ARG A 100 11.13 1.00 20.34
C ARG A 100 12.63 0.72 20.39
N LYS A 101 13.26 0.48 19.24
CA LYS A 101 14.70 0.23 19.12
C LYS A 101 15.53 1.49 19.37
N SER A 102 15.03 2.67 18.98
CA SER A 102 15.76 3.94 19.10
C SER A 102 15.63 4.64 20.47
N ARG A 103 14.82 4.10 21.42
CA ARG A 103 14.52 4.70 22.74
C ARG A 103 14.00 6.15 22.71
N THR A 104 13.60 6.64 21.54
CA THR A 104 13.06 7.99 21.35
C THR A 104 11.70 8.19 22.01
N LEU A 105 10.99 7.09 22.31
CA LEU A 105 9.76 7.08 23.10
C LEU A 105 9.96 7.69 24.50
N GLU A 106 11.11 7.46 25.14
CA GLU A 106 11.39 7.99 26.49
C GLU A 106 11.66 9.51 26.47
N LEU A 107 12.27 10.01 25.39
CA LEU A 107 12.50 11.44 25.17
C LEU A 107 11.22 12.21 24.80
N LEU A 108 10.31 11.58 24.05
CA LEU A 108 9.00 12.16 23.75
C LEU A 108 8.10 12.19 25.00
N ALA A 109 8.14 11.15 25.83
CA ALA A 109 7.36 11.07 27.08
C ALA A 109 7.80 12.09 28.14
N THR A 110 9.04 12.58 28.06
CA THR A 110 9.58 13.61 28.96
C THR A 110 9.54 15.02 28.37
N SER A 111 9.16 15.16 27.08
CA SER A 111 8.97 16.46 26.44
C SER A 111 7.64 17.11 26.84
N PRO A 112 7.55 18.45 26.96
CA PRO A 112 6.33 19.15 27.38
C PRO A 112 5.32 19.26 26.21
N LEU A 113 5.02 18.13 25.57
CA LEU A 113 4.04 18.02 24.49
C LEU A 113 2.84 17.20 24.98
N THR A 114 1.63 17.69 24.71
CA THR A 114 0.40 17.02 25.12
C THR A 114 0.28 15.67 24.41
N ASN A 115 -0.01 14.58 25.13
CA ASN A 115 -0.10 13.22 24.57
C ASN A 115 -1.00 13.13 23.31
N TRP A 116 -2.09 13.91 23.25
CA TRP A 116 -2.99 13.98 22.09
C TRP A 116 -2.35 14.56 20.83
N VAL A 117 -1.42 15.52 20.97
CA VAL A 117 -0.67 16.10 19.84
C VAL A 117 0.29 15.08 19.25
N VAL A 118 0.89 14.25 20.11
CA VAL A 118 1.77 13.16 19.68
C VAL A 118 0.96 12.04 19.02
N ALA A 119 -0.19 11.67 19.59
CA ALA A 119 -1.06 10.65 19.02
C ALA A 119 -1.59 11.04 17.64
N LEU A 120 -2.06 12.28 17.46
CA LEU A 120 -2.55 12.78 16.17
C LEU A 120 -1.42 13.11 15.17
N GLY A 121 -0.22 13.40 15.64
CA GLY A 121 0.94 13.63 14.76
C GLY A 121 1.56 12.33 14.20
N LYS A 122 1.26 11.17 14.81
CA LYS A 122 1.80 9.85 14.45
C LYS A 122 0.79 8.91 13.77
N LEU A 123 -0.50 9.20 13.87
CA LEU A 123 -1.58 8.51 13.15
C LEU A 123 -1.60 8.93 11.68
#